data_AF-A0A9E0IZG0-F1
#
_entry.id   AF-A0A9E0IZG0-F1
#
_cell.length_a   1.000
_cell.length_b   1.000
_cell.length_c   1.000
_cell.angle_alpha   90.00
_cell.angle_beta   90.00
_cell.angle_gamma   90.00
#
_symmetry.space_group_name_H-M   'P 1'
#
loop_
_entity.id
_entity.type
_entity.pdbx_description
1 polymer ?
#
loop_
_entity_poly.entity_id
_entity_poly.type
_entity_poly.pdbx_seq_one_letter_code
_entity_poly.pdbx_strand_id
1 'polypeptide(L)'
;MSEHLERFEFYSIEELTANLDEFYTKYNTIRLHASIASLPPLVFWNLFIQGHITSSFTKSYRRVFKVDIPLWELSGNESLRSFPGKIKPPNTPKYKKVAV
;
A
#
# COMPACT_ATOMS: atom_id res chain seq x y z
N MET A 1 17.51 1.08 3.88
CA MET A 1 18.32 0.17 3.07
C MET A 1 19.74 0.20 3.60
N SER A 2 20.45 1.33 3.48
CA SER A 2 21.77 1.53 4.10
C SER A 2 21.81 1.13 5.58
N GLU A 3 20.88 1.67 6.38
CA GLU A 3 20.79 1.35 7.82
C GLU A 3 20.51 -0.14 8.12
N HIS A 4 19.93 -0.89 7.18
CA HIS A 4 19.71 -2.32 7.36
C HIS A 4 21.01 -3.09 7.12
N LEU A 5 21.70 -2.77 6.02
CA LEU A 5 22.94 -3.42 5.61
C LEU A 5 24.10 -3.13 6.57
N GLU A 6 24.17 -1.92 7.15
CA GLU A 6 25.19 -1.52 8.13
C GLU A 6 25.19 -2.36 9.41
N ARG A 7 24.14 -3.15 9.66
CA ARG A 7 24.00 -3.98 10.87
C ARG A 7 24.57 -5.39 10.70
N PHE A 8 24.97 -5.77 9.49
CA PHE A 8 25.43 -7.11 9.16
C PHE A 8 26.81 -7.05 8.50
N GLU A 9 27.64 -8.02 8.83
CA GLU A 9 28.88 -8.30 8.08
C GLU A 9 28.61 -9.51 7.18
N PHE A 10 28.97 -9.38 5.91
CA PHE A 10 28.80 -10.43 4.92
C PHE A 10 30.17 -10.95 4.49
N TYR A 11 30.35 -12.26 4.53
CA TYR A 11 31.60 -12.90 4.13
C TYR A 11 31.49 -13.54 2.74
N SER A 12 30.28 -13.58 2.18
CA SER A 12 30.00 -14.04 0.82
C SER A 12 28.88 -13.25 0.13
N ILE A 13 28.80 -13.37 -1.20
CA ILE A 13 27.72 -12.74 -1.99
C ILE A 13 26.39 -13.45 -1.73
N GLU A 14 26.43 -14.75 -1.47
CA GLU A 14 25.25 -15.56 -1.18
C GLU A 14 24.58 -15.10 0.12
N GLU A 15 25.36 -14.80 1.16
CA GLU A 15 24.84 -14.26 2.43
C GLU A 15 24.19 -12.89 2.26
N LEU A 16 24.82 -12.00 1.50
CA LEU A 16 24.24 -10.70 1.16
C LEU A 16 22.92 -10.86 0.40
N THR A 17 22.89 -11.77 -0.59
CA THR A 17 21.71 -11.99 -1.42
C THR A 17 20.54 -12.52 -0.58
N ALA A 18 20.79 -13.48 0.30
CA ALA A 18 19.76 -14.02 1.20
C ALA A 18 19.20 -12.94 2.15
N ASN A 19 20.06 -12.08 2.69
CA ASN A 19 19.63 -10.97 3.54
C ASN A 19 18.77 -9.96 2.75
N LEU A 20 19.18 -9.64 1.52
CA LEU A 20 18.42 -8.77 0.63
C LEU A 20 17.05 -9.35 0.30
N ASP A 21 16.96 -10.65 0.03
CA ASP A 21 15.70 -11.34 -0.26
C ASP A 21 14.74 -11.24 0.93
N GLU A 22 15.23 -11.47 2.16
CA GLU A 22 14.41 -11.31 3.36
C GLU A 22 13.97 -9.84 3.55
N PHE A 23 14.90 -8.91 3.35
CA PHE A 23 14.63 -7.48 3.45
C PHE A 23 13.53 -7.06 2.47
N TYR A 24 13.66 -7.40 1.19
CA TYR A 24 12.70 -7.03 0.16
C TYR A 24 11.37 -7.75 0.33
N THR A 25 11.37 -8.98 0.84
CA THR A 25 10.13 -9.67 1.22
C THR A 25 9.37 -8.84 2.25
N LYS A 26 10.00 -8.45 3.36
CA LYS A 26 9.34 -7.63 4.40
C LYS A 26 8.97 -6.24 3.90
N TYR A 27 9.85 -5.61 3.12
CA TYR A 27 9.61 -4.29 2.53
C TYR A 27 8.36 -4.29 1.63
N ASN A 28 8.23 -5.29 0.76
CA ASN A 28 7.14 -5.34 -0.22
C ASN A 28 5.80 -5.78 0.40
N THR A 29 5.82 -6.57 1.47
CA THR A 29 4.63 -7.19 2.04
C THR A 29 4.08 -6.47 3.27
N ILE A 30 4.94 -5.97 4.16
CA ILE A 30 4.54 -5.48 5.48
C ILE A 30 4.71 -3.96 5.59
N ARG A 31 5.75 -3.40 4.97
CA ARG A 31 6.11 -1.99 5.21
C ARG A 31 5.07 -1.04 4.62
N LEU A 32 4.49 -0.20 5.47
CA LEU A 32 3.54 0.83 5.04
C LEU A 32 4.28 2.10 4.59
N HIS A 33 3.92 2.62 3.44
CA HIS A 33 4.53 3.82 2.87
C HIS A 33 3.48 4.92 2.70
N ALA A 34 3.65 6.03 3.42
CA ALA A 34 2.73 7.17 3.36
C ALA A 34 2.60 7.76 1.94
N SER A 35 3.66 7.65 1.13
CA SER A 35 3.68 8.10 -0.26
C SER A 35 2.81 7.25 -1.21
N ILE A 36 2.42 6.03 -0.82
CA ILE A 36 1.57 5.13 -1.63
C ILE A 36 0.30 4.75 -0.86
N ALA A 37 -0.42 5.79 -0.42
CA ALA A 37 -1.68 5.66 0.32
C ALA A 37 -1.57 4.83 1.62
N SER A 38 -0.39 4.78 2.24
CA SER A 38 -0.11 3.98 3.44
C SER A 38 -0.36 2.47 3.25
N LEU A 39 -0.08 1.96 2.06
CA LEU A 39 -0.17 0.54 1.73
C LEU A 39 1.23 -0.11 1.63
N PRO A 40 1.31 -1.45 1.75
CA PRO A 40 2.46 -2.19 1.30
C PRO A 40 2.68 -2.04 -0.21
N PRO A 41 3.93 -2.02 -0.71
CA PRO A 41 4.23 -1.88 -2.14
C PRO A 41 3.50 -2.89 -3.02
N LEU A 42 3.44 -4.16 -2.61
CA LEU A 42 2.79 -5.22 -3.41
C LEU A 42 1.28 -5.02 -3.51
N VAL A 43 0.64 -4.62 -2.40
CA VAL A 43 -0.81 -4.31 -2.38
C VAL A 43 -1.11 -3.10 -3.24
N PHE A 44 -0.30 -2.05 -3.12
CA PHE A 44 -0.44 -0.85 -3.94
C PHE A 44 -0.36 -1.18 -5.44
N TRP A 45 0.64 -1.97 -5.86
CA TRP A 45 0.80 -2.35 -7.26
C TRP A 45 -0.40 -3.12 -7.80
N ASN A 46 -0.91 -4.09 -7.04
CA ASN A 46 -2.09 -4.86 -7.43
C ASN A 46 -3.31 -3.96 -7.64
N LEU A 47 -3.59 -3.06 -6.70
CA LEU A 47 -4.71 -2.12 -6.80
C LEU A 47 -4.53 -1.10 -7.93
N PHE A 48 -3.30 -0.69 -8.18
CA PHE A 48 -2.98 0.22 -9.27
C PHE A 48 -3.28 -0.44 -10.63
N ILE A 49 -2.85 -1.68 -10.82
CA ILE A 49 -3.13 -2.47 -12.04
C ILE A 49 -4.65 -2.72 -12.19
N GLN A 50 -5.35 -2.94 -11.09
CA GLN A 50 -6.81 -3.10 -11.08
C GLN A 50 -7.59 -1.78 -11.27
N GLY A 51 -6.92 -0.62 -11.28
CA GLY A 51 -7.56 0.69 -11.45
C GLY A 51 -8.28 1.21 -10.20
N HIS A 52 -7.97 0.69 -9.02
CA HIS A 52 -8.54 1.11 -7.73
C HIS A 52 -7.75 2.22 -7.03
N ILE A 53 -6.78 2.81 -7.73
CA ILE A 53 -5.95 3.91 -7.23
C ILE A 53 -6.07 5.12 -8.14
N THR A 54 -6.55 6.22 -7.57
CA THR A 54 -6.51 7.52 -8.22
C THR A 54 -5.24 8.28 -7.83
N SER A 55 -4.48 8.74 -8.81
CA SER A 55 -3.36 9.66 -8.62
C SER A 55 -3.77 11.11 -8.90
N SER A 56 -3.44 12.03 -8.01
CA SER A 56 -3.66 13.47 -8.23
C SER A 56 -2.44 14.28 -7.80
N PHE A 57 -2.41 15.55 -8.21
CA PHE A 57 -1.40 16.50 -7.78
C PHE A 57 -1.97 17.46 -6.75
N THR A 58 -1.22 17.69 -5.70
CA THR A 58 -1.50 18.78 -4.74
C THR A 58 -1.16 20.12 -5.39
N LYS A 59 -1.67 21.22 -4.81
CA LYS A 59 -1.28 22.60 -5.18
C LYS A 59 0.25 22.84 -5.18
N SER A 60 0.99 22.06 -4.40
CA SER A 60 2.46 22.06 -4.33
C SER A 60 3.14 21.11 -5.34
N TYR A 61 2.43 20.66 -6.36
CA TYR A 61 2.88 19.69 -7.38
C TYR A 61 3.36 18.33 -6.82
N ARG A 62 2.99 18.01 -5.58
CA ARG A 62 3.24 16.69 -4.99
C ARG A 62 2.20 15.70 -5.47
N ARG A 63 2.66 14.56 -5.98
CA ARG A 63 1.79 13.43 -6.34
C ARG A 63 1.25 12.77 -5.08
N VAL A 64 -0.06 12.57 -5.05
CA VAL A 64 -0.78 11.91 -3.96
C VAL A 64 -1.61 10.79 -4.55
N PHE A 65 -1.64 9.65 -3.88
CA PHE A 65 -2.44 8.50 -4.26
C PHE A 65 -3.58 8.32 -3.28
N LYS A 66 -4.76 7.98 -3.79
CA LYS A 66 -5.94 7.65 -3.00
C LYS A 66 -6.47 6.30 -3.45
N VAL A 67 -6.87 5.50 -2.48
CA VAL A 67 -7.53 4.21 -2.71
C VAL A 67 -9.02 4.49 -2.84
N ASP A 68 -9.62 4.04 -3.94
CA ASP A 68 -11.03 4.30 -4.25
C ASP A 68 -11.98 3.21 -3.70
N ILE A 69 -11.41 2.10 -3.23
CA ILE A 69 -12.15 1.01 -2.59
C ILE A 69 -12.17 1.17 -1.06
N PRO A 70 -13.25 0.71 -0.40
CA PRO A 70 -13.31 0.71 1.04
C PRO A 70 -12.26 -0.25 1.60
N LEU A 71 -11.60 0.17 2.66
CA LEU A 71 -10.47 -0.57 3.23
C LEU A 71 -10.83 -1.96 3.78
N TRP A 72 -12.10 -2.22 4.08
CA TRP A 72 -12.54 -3.56 4.48
C TRP A 72 -12.44 -4.59 3.34
N GLU A 73 -12.52 -4.16 2.07
CA GLU A 73 -12.37 -5.05 0.89
C GLU A 73 -10.90 -5.43 0.66
N LEU A 74 -9.98 -4.59 1.15
CA LEU A 74 -8.55 -4.86 1.13
C LEU A 74 -8.10 -5.83 2.21
N SER A 75 -8.80 -5.79 3.34
CA SER A 75 -8.55 -6.65 4.48
C SER A 75 -9.27 -7.97 4.28
N GLY A 76 -8.71 -8.86 3.46
CA GLY A 76 -8.95 -10.28 3.60
C GLY A 76 -8.54 -10.70 5.03
N ASN A 77 -9.48 -10.66 5.96
CA ASN A 77 -9.43 -11.18 7.33
C ASN A 77 -8.36 -10.71 8.35
N GLU A 78 -7.41 -9.82 8.06
CA GLU A 78 -6.45 -9.38 9.09
C GLU A 78 -6.15 -7.87 9.03
N SER A 79 -6.97 -7.08 9.74
CA SER A 79 -6.72 -5.64 9.91
C SER A 79 -5.55 -5.41 10.87
N LEU A 80 -4.34 -5.14 10.37
CA LEU A 80 -3.21 -4.74 11.22
C LEU A 80 -3.21 -3.25 11.64
N ARG A 81 -4.33 -2.55 11.48
CA ARG A 81 -4.54 -1.21 12.04
C ARG A 81 -5.96 -1.10 12.57
N SER A 82 -6.08 -1.10 13.90
CA SER A 82 -7.28 -0.64 14.60
C SER A 82 -7.68 0.73 14.05
N PHE A 83 -8.88 0.79 13.46
CA PHE A 83 -9.53 2.04 13.06
C PHE A 83 -10.27 2.61 14.27
N PRO A 84 -9.87 3.76 14.84
CA PRO A 84 -10.63 4.43 15.88
C PRO A 84 -11.69 5.31 15.22
N GLY A 85 -12.59 4.72 14.43
CA GLY A 85 -13.60 5.46 13.70
C GLY A 85 -14.84 4.60 13.47
N LYS A 86 -16.00 5.06 13.96
CA LYS A 86 -17.28 4.41 13.71
C LYS A 86 -17.55 4.37 12.21
N ILE A 87 -17.58 3.17 11.66
CA ILE A 87 -17.93 2.91 10.27
C ILE A 87 -19.42 3.25 10.09
N LYS A 88 -19.73 4.21 9.22
CA LYS A 88 -21.10 4.40 8.72
C LYS A 88 -21.31 3.35 7.60
N PRO A 89 -22.37 2.55 7.64
CA PRO A 89 -22.62 1.55 6.60
C PRO A 89 -22.75 2.22 5.22
N PRO A 90 -22.36 1.54 4.13
CA PRO A 90 -22.39 2.09 2.79
C PRO A 90 -23.85 2.31 2.36
N ASN A 91 -24.33 3.54 2.54
CA ASN A 91 -25.60 3.97 1.97
C ASN A 91 -25.39 4.38 0.50
N THR A 92 -25.94 3.51 -0.34
CA THR A 92 -26.58 3.71 -1.65
C THR A 92 -25.73 4.15 -2.86
N PRO A 93 -25.86 3.44 -4.00
CA PRO A 93 -25.07 3.71 -5.20
C PRO A 93 -25.48 5.04 -5.84
N LYS A 94 -24.49 5.87 -6.18
CA LYS A 94 -24.67 7.06 -7.01
C LYS A 94 -24.26 6.79 -8.46
N TYR A 95 -24.87 5.81 -9.12
CA TYR A 95 -24.89 5.84 -10.59
C TYR A 95 -26.10 6.70 -11.02
N LYS A 96 -25.82 7.84 -11.64
CA LYS A 96 -26.83 8.61 -12.36
C LYS A 96 -27.30 7.75 -13.52
N LYS A 97 -28.59 7.43 -13.59
CA LYS A 97 -29.21 6.92 -14.81
C LYS A 97 -29.01 7.98 -15.89
N VAL A 98 -28.25 7.65 -16.94
CA VAL A 98 -28.25 8.41 -18.19
C VAL A 98 -29.59 8.08 -18.85
N ALA A 99 -30.43 9.09 -19.04
CA ALA A 99 -31.65 8.94 -19.82
C ALA A 99 -31.28 8.76 -21.30
N VAL A 100 -31.84 7.74 -21.94
CA VAL A 100 -31.93 7.59 -23.40
C VAL A 100 -33.35 7.99 -23.80
#